data_AF-A0A9N9C9U3-F1
#
_entry.id   AF-A0A9N9C9U3-F1
#
_cell.length_a   1.000
_cell.length_b   1.000
_cell.length_c   1.000
_cell.angle_alpha   90.00
_cell.angle_beta   90.00
_cell.angle_gamma   90.00
#
_symmetry.space_group_name_H-M   'P 1'
#
loop_
_entity.id
_entity.type
_entity.pdbx_description
1 polymer ?
#
loop_
_entity_poly.entity_id
_entity_poly.type
_entity_poly.pdbx_seq_one_letter_code
_entity_poly.pdbx_strand_id
1 'polypeptide(L)'
;QTGGHCPGQLKNGGHVPIDNGNTGHIPKTCELTPFEREEIVGLSKGGHSIRNISEILGRPKSTVHNVITKYNKENCTDTAPRSGKPPALLE
;
A
#
# COMPACT_ATOMS: atom_id res chain seq x y z
N GLN A 1 16.76 8.83 21.44
CA GLN A 1 16.54 8.60 19.99
C GLN A 1 15.88 7.25 19.85
N THR A 2 14.55 7.22 19.96
CA THR A 2 13.77 5.98 19.88
C THR A 2 13.45 5.72 18.43
N GLY A 3 14.22 4.84 17.78
CA GLY A 3 13.84 4.29 16.48
C GLY A 3 12.54 3.50 16.65
N GLY A 4 11.46 3.98 16.02
CA GLY A 4 10.21 3.25 15.93
C GLY A 4 10.41 2.04 15.03
N HIS A 5 10.74 0.90 15.63
CA HIS A 5 10.72 -0.39 14.97
C HIS A 5 9.27 -0.86 14.89
N CYS A 6 8.71 -0.93 13.67
CA CYS A 6 7.39 -1.51 13.43
C CYS A 6 7.47 -3.02 13.74
N PRO A 7 6.72 -3.55 14.73
CA PRO A 7 6.78 -4.97 15.04
C PRO A 7 6.19 -5.79 13.89
N GLY A 8 7.04 -6.62 13.28
CA GLY A 8 6.70 -7.50 12.18
C GLY A 8 5.53 -8.42 12.52
N GLN A 9 4.41 -8.23 11.81
CA GLN A 9 3.27 -9.12 11.89
C GLN A 9 3.42 -10.22 10.83
N LEU A 10 3.81 -11.41 11.28
CA LEU A 10 3.71 -12.64 10.49
C LEU A 10 2.28 -12.82 9.99
N LYS A 11 2.08 -13.04 8.68
CA LYS A 11 0.97 -13.86 8.18
C LYS A 11 1.16 -14.32 6.73
N ASN A 12 1.30 -15.63 6.62
CA ASN A 12 0.68 -16.56 5.66
C ASN A 12 0.75 -16.20 4.18
N GLY A 13 1.56 -16.96 3.46
CA GLY A 13 1.64 -16.96 2.00
C GLY A 13 0.30 -17.31 1.35
N GLY A 14 -0.29 -16.34 0.68
CA GLY A 14 -1.29 -16.56 -0.36
C GLY A 14 -0.60 -16.45 -1.72
N HIS A 15 -0.56 -17.56 -2.45
CA HIS A 15 -0.20 -17.57 -3.87
C HIS A 15 -1.20 -16.69 -4.64
N VAL A 16 -0.75 -15.55 -5.15
CA VAL A 16 -1.52 -14.70 -6.06
C VAL A 16 -1.26 -15.14 -7.51
N PRO A 17 -2.30 -15.39 -8.32
CA PRO A 17 -2.11 -15.68 -9.74
C PRO A 17 -1.61 -14.41 -10.43
N ILE A 18 -0.53 -14.55 -11.20
CA ILE A 18 -0.01 -13.49 -12.08
C ILE A 18 -0.88 -13.50 -13.33
N ASP A 19 -1.89 -12.61 -13.43
CA ASP A 19 -2.62 -12.42 -14.68
C ASP A 19 -1.88 -11.41 -15.58
N ASN A 20 -1.39 -11.92 -16.70
CA ASN A 20 -0.69 -11.18 -17.73
C ASN A 20 -1.65 -10.27 -18.50
N GLY A 21 -1.42 -8.96 -18.41
CA GLY A 21 -1.58 -8.00 -19.50
C GLY A 21 -2.99 -7.80 -20.06
N ASN A 22 -3.76 -6.87 -19.49
CA ASN A 22 -4.76 -6.11 -20.25
C ASN A 22 -5.06 -4.76 -19.58
N THR A 23 -5.05 -3.67 -20.34
CA THR A 23 -5.31 -2.28 -19.92
C THR A 23 -6.80 -2.04 -19.62
N GLY A 24 -7.42 -2.92 -18.84
CA GLY A 24 -8.84 -2.91 -18.50
C GLY A 24 -9.06 -2.79 -16.99
N HIS A 25 -9.33 -1.57 -16.53
CA HIS A 25 -10.10 -1.28 -15.31
C HIS A 25 -9.84 -2.21 -14.10
N ILE A 26 -8.76 -1.94 -13.35
CA ILE A 26 -8.57 -2.47 -11.99
C ILE A 26 -9.87 -2.20 -11.21
N PRO A 27 -10.48 -3.20 -10.55
CA PRO A 27 -11.62 -2.97 -9.68
C PRO A 27 -11.29 -1.83 -8.72
N LYS A 28 -12.11 -0.79 -8.71
CA LYS A 28 -11.89 0.48 -7.99
C LYS A 28 -11.67 0.30 -6.47
N THR A 29 -11.82 -0.92 -5.96
CA THR A 29 -11.81 -1.29 -4.54
C THR A 29 -10.74 -2.33 -4.18
N CYS A 30 -9.83 -2.72 -5.07
CA CYS A 30 -8.69 -3.57 -4.67
C CYS A 30 -7.81 -2.76 -3.71
N GLU A 31 -7.93 -3.02 -2.41
CA GLU A 31 -7.06 -2.43 -1.41
C GLU A 31 -5.61 -2.84 -1.70
N LEU A 32 -4.73 -1.85 -1.75
CA LEU A 32 -3.31 -2.09 -1.97
C LEU A 32 -2.77 -2.96 -0.84
N THR A 33 -2.06 -4.04 -1.15
CA THR A 33 -1.49 -4.89 -0.10
C THR A 33 -0.33 -4.19 0.61
N PRO A 34 0.02 -4.58 1.85
CA PRO A 34 1.20 -4.05 2.53
C PRO A 34 2.46 -4.22 1.70
N PHE A 35 2.62 -5.38 1.04
CA PHE A 35 3.75 -5.67 0.17
C PHE A 35 3.85 -4.69 -1.00
N GLU A 36 2.76 -4.45 -1.72
CA GLU A 36 2.76 -3.47 -2.83
C GLU A 36 3.04 -2.04 -2.35
N ARG A 37 2.58 -1.68 -1.15
CA ARG A 37 2.92 -0.39 -0.54
C ARG A 37 4.41 -0.28 -0.25
N GLU A 38 5.01 -1.33 0.29
CA GLU A 38 6.45 -1.40 0.53
C GLU A 38 7.24 -1.36 -0.77
N GLU A 39 6.77 -2.03 -1.82
CA GLU A 39 7.41 -2.03 -3.14
C GLU A 39 7.39 -0.63 -3.77
N ILE A 40 6.26 0.09 -3.70
CA ILE A 40 6.16 1.50 -4.12
C ILE A 40 7.19 2.37 -3.38
N VAL A 41 7.29 2.22 -2.05
CA VAL A 41 8.24 2.98 -1.24
C VAL A 41 9.68 2.61 -1.56
N GLY A 42 9.97 1.32 -1.76
CA GLY A 42 11.29 0.83 -2.16
C GLY A 42 11.75 1.44 -3.49
N LEU A 43 10.90 1.41 -4.51
CA LEU A 43 11.20 2.02 -5.81
C LEU A 43 11.35 3.54 -5.71
N SER A 44 10.51 4.21 -4.90
CA SER A 44 10.64 5.66 -4.67
C SER A 44 11.98 6.02 -4.01
N LYS A 45 12.46 5.22 -3.05
CA LYS A 45 13.78 5.41 -2.42
C LYS A 45 14.93 5.12 -3.39
N GLY A 46 14.72 4.22 -4.35
CA GLY A 46 15.64 3.95 -5.46
C GLY A 46 15.71 5.05 -6.52
N GLY A 47 14.97 6.16 -6.36
CA GLY A 47 14.99 7.30 -7.28
C GLY A 47 14.10 7.12 -8.52
N HIS A 48 13.24 6.11 -8.55
CA HIS A 48 12.30 5.94 -9.66
C HIS A 48 11.21 7.01 -9.64
N SER A 49 10.83 7.49 -10.82
CA SER A 49 9.73 8.45 -10.97
C SER A 49 8.37 7.78 -10.73
N ILE A 50 7.36 8.57 -10.33
CA ILE A 50 5.97 8.09 -10.14
C ILE A 50 5.44 7.38 -11.41
N ARG A 51 5.79 7.89 -12.60
CA ARG A 51 5.40 7.27 -13.86
C ARG A 51 6.01 5.88 -14.01
N ASN A 52 7.32 5.76 -13.80
CA ASN A 52 8.01 4.47 -13.92
C ASN A 52 7.47 3.46 -12.91
N ILE A 53 7.24 3.88 -11.66
CA ILE A 53 6.66 3.01 -10.61
C ILE A 53 5.27 2.54 -11.01
N SER A 54 4.43 3.45 -11.53
CA SER A 54 3.09 3.13 -12.02
C SER A 54 3.10 2.11 -13.15
N GLU A 55 4.05 2.23 -14.09
CA GLU A 55 4.23 1.31 -15.22
C GLU A 55 4.77 -0.05 -14.76
N ILE A 56 5.75 -0.08 -13.86
CA ILE A 56 6.34 -1.32 -13.31
C ILE A 56 5.28 -2.13 -12.54
N LEU A 57 4.49 -1.46 -11.70
CA LEU A 57 3.52 -2.12 -10.81
C LEU A 57 2.13 -2.26 -11.42
N GLY A 58 1.89 -1.67 -12.60
CA GLY A 58 0.55 -1.58 -13.18
C GLY A 58 -0.47 -0.87 -12.28
N ARG A 59 -0.03 0.02 -11.37
CA ARG A 59 -0.90 0.73 -10.42
C ARG A 59 -1.17 2.16 -10.85
N PRO A 60 -2.34 2.75 -10.53
CA PRO A 60 -2.63 4.14 -10.89
C PRO A 60 -1.62 5.12 -10.29
N LYS A 61 -1.23 6.13 -11.07
CA LYS A 61 -0.31 7.20 -10.63
C LYS A 61 -0.79 7.90 -9.34
N SER A 62 -2.10 8.08 -9.19
CA SER A 62 -2.71 8.65 -7.99
C SER A 62 -2.47 7.78 -6.75
N THR A 63 -2.59 6.47 -6.88
CA THR A 63 -2.29 5.51 -5.80
C THR A 63 -0.83 5.58 -5.40
N VAL A 64 0.08 5.54 -6.38
CA VAL A 64 1.53 5.65 -6.15
C VAL A 64 1.87 6.96 -5.44
N HIS A 65 1.34 8.07 -5.93
CA HIS A 65 1.52 9.39 -5.31
C HIS A 65 1.03 9.40 -3.86
N ASN A 66 -0.19 8.91 -3.59
CA ASN A 66 -0.77 8.90 -2.25
C ASN A 66 0.07 8.07 -1.26
N VAL A 67 0.58 6.91 -1.67
CA VAL A 67 1.45 6.07 -0.83
C VAL A 67 2.76 6.79 -0.52
N ILE A 68 3.41 7.39 -1.52
CA ILE A 68 4.66 8.13 -1.32
C ILE A 68 4.44 9.34 -0.42
N THR A 69 3.40 10.14 -0.64
CA THR A 69 3.07 11.29 0.21
C THR A 69 2.81 10.87 1.65
N LYS A 70 2.02 9.79 1.85
CA LYS A 70 1.75 9.26 3.18
C LYS A 70 3.04 8.78 3.86
N TYR A 71 3.88 8.05 3.13
CA TYR A 71 5.17 7.58 3.64
C TYR A 71 6.09 8.73 4.04
N ASN A 72 6.21 9.79 3.24
CA ASN A 72 7.03 10.94 3.61
C ASN A 72 6.52 11.68 4.86
N LYS A 73 5.20 11.69 5.07
CA LYS A 73 4.57 12.34 6.22
C LYS A 73 4.69 11.52 7.51
N GLU A 74 4.45 10.22 7.42
CA GLU A 74 4.24 9.34 8.57
C GLU A 74 5.39 8.34 8.77
N ASN A 75 6.31 8.23 7.81
CA ASN A 75 7.35 7.19 7.71
C ASN A 75 6.80 5.76 7.84
N CYS A 76 5.52 5.58 7.51
CA CYS A 76 4.78 4.36 7.73
C CYS A 76 4.02 3.95 6.45
N THR A 77 4.15 2.67 6.09
CA THR A 77 3.40 2.05 4.98
C THR A 77 2.09 1.44 5.46
N ASP A 78 1.91 1.20 6.75
CA ASP A 78 0.68 0.61 7.25
C ASP A 78 -0.53 1.52 7.08
N THR A 79 -1.62 0.94 6.61
CA THR A 79 -2.94 1.56 6.71
C THR A 79 -3.48 1.32 8.10
N ALA A 80 -3.65 2.40 8.87
CA ALA A 80 -4.36 2.33 10.13
C ALA A 80 -5.73 1.67 9.91
N PRO A 81 -6.12 0.68 10.73
CA PRO A 81 -7.46 0.12 10.66
C PRO A 81 -8.46 1.28 10.84
N ARG A 82 -9.45 1.36 9.96
CA ARG A 82 -10.51 2.37 10.12
C ARG A 82 -11.24 2.02 11.41
N SER A 83 -11.20 2.92 12.39
CA SER A 83 -12.03 2.79 13.59
C SER A 83 -13.48 2.64 13.14
N GLY A 84 -14.04 1.44 13.34
CA GLY A 84 -15.44 1.19 13.06
C GLY A 84 -16.33 2.07 13.92
N LYS A 85 -17.58 2.24 13.50
CA LYS A 85 -18.59 2.90 14.34
C LYS A 85 -18.66 2.13 15.67
N PRO A 86 -18.52 2.79 16.84
CA PRO A 86 -18.70 2.12 18.11
C PRO A 86 -20.12 1.51 18.15
N PRO A 87 -20.28 0.27 18.67
CA PRO A 87 -21.60 -0.30 18.88
C PRO A 87 -22.43 0.64 19.75
N ALA A 88 -23.69 0.85 19.40
CA ALA A 88 -24.61 1.53 20.30
C ALA A 88 -24.66 0.74 21.60
N LEU A 89 -24.48 1.41 22.74
CA LEU A 89 -24.62 0.78 24.05
C LEU A 89 -26.00 0.12 24.12
N LEU A 90 -26.01 -1.20 24.28
CA LEU A 90 -27.22 -1.93 24.64
C LEU A 90 -27.20 -2.07 26.16
N GLU A 91 -28.14 -1.35 26.78
CA GLU A 91 -28.51 -1.27 28.21
C GLU A 91 -27.56 -0.52 29.17
#